data_AF-A0A3B8I1R2-F1
#
_entry.id   AF-A0A3B8I1R2-F1
#
_cell.length_a   1.000
_cell.length_b   1.000
_cell.length_c   1.000
_cell.angle_alpha   90.00
_cell.angle_beta   90.00
_cell.angle_gamma   90.00
#
_symmetry.space_group_name_H-M   'P 1'
#
loop_
_entity.id
_entity.type
_entity.pdbx_description
1 polymer ?
#
loop_
_entity_poly.entity_id
_entity_poly.type
_entity_poly.pdbx_seq_one_letter_code
_entity_poly.pdbx_strand_id
1 'polypeptide(L)'
;MDENYYIPSDEQITFKEWLLSRKWIVALAGIGVLLLMTWSFTLGSSDKNPFLPYYEAYQPNVNPQSLTPWEGEILNRYQNQEYRRAMWMLESYCEKPHASIEFKFMLGSTYLEEGRIQLAIENFTPLTKIPSKSIRQHGLWYLAIAYVKKGNHLKADELLTRLIDEDCPYSESASELQSLLDT
;
A
#
# COMPACT_ATOMS: atom_id res chain seq x y z
N MET A 1 -11.32 7.14 -80.58
CA MET A 1 -9.87 7.00 -80.89
C MET A 1 -9.18 7.49 -79.66
N ASP A 2 -8.76 6.53 -78.84
CA ASP A 2 -8.36 6.74 -77.45
C ASP A 2 -6.89 7.16 -77.38
N GLU A 3 -6.62 8.32 -76.79
CA GLU A 3 -5.26 8.72 -76.40
C GLU A 3 -4.90 8.08 -75.07
N ASN A 4 -3.96 7.15 -75.17
CA ASN A 4 -3.49 6.29 -74.11
C ASN A 4 -2.51 7.05 -73.19
N TYR A 5 -2.75 6.94 -71.88
CA TYR A 5 -2.02 7.61 -70.82
C TYR A 5 -0.62 6.97 -70.63
N TYR A 6 0.44 7.77 -70.73
CA TYR A 6 1.82 7.37 -70.46
C TYR A 6 2.30 7.98 -69.14
N ILE A 7 2.57 7.15 -68.14
CA ILE A 7 3.44 7.50 -67.00
C ILE A 7 4.63 6.53 -67.04
N PRO A 8 5.88 7.01 -67.14
CA PRO A 8 7.06 6.16 -67.06
C PRO A 8 7.28 5.67 -65.63
N SER A 9 7.44 4.36 -65.48
CA SER A 9 7.87 3.69 -64.26
C SER A 9 9.39 3.63 -64.24
N ASP A 10 10.04 4.45 -63.43
CA ASP A 10 11.46 4.27 -63.14
C ASP A 10 11.79 4.48 -61.66
N GLU A 11 12.73 3.65 -61.21
CA GLU A 11 13.38 3.59 -59.91
C GLU A 11 12.60 2.98 -58.73
N GLN A 12 12.35 1.67 -58.82
CA GLN A 12 12.31 0.85 -57.60
C GLN A 12 13.75 0.63 -57.09
N ILE A 13 14.22 1.57 -56.27
CA ILE A 13 15.38 1.34 -55.40
C ILE A 13 15.01 0.15 -54.50
N THR A 14 15.64 -0.99 -54.73
CA THR A 14 15.30 -2.23 -54.02
C THR A 14 15.72 -2.12 -52.55
N PHE A 15 14.72 -2.11 -51.66
CA PHE A 15 14.80 -2.00 -50.20
C PHE A 15 15.79 -2.96 -49.52
N LYS A 16 16.22 -4.01 -50.25
CA LYS A 16 17.10 -5.07 -49.75
C LYS A 16 18.56 -4.63 -49.55
N GLU A 17 19.04 -3.64 -50.30
CA GLU A 17 20.44 -3.20 -50.22
C GLU A 17 20.69 -2.17 -49.09
N TRP A 18 19.64 -1.50 -48.62
CA TRP A 18 19.72 -0.59 -47.46
C TRP A 18 19.95 -1.33 -46.12
N LEU A 19 19.43 -2.57 -46.01
CA LEU A 19 19.40 -3.32 -44.76
C LEU A 19 20.74 -3.91 -44.28
N LEU A 20 21.79 -3.87 -45.11
CA LEU A 20 23.10 -4.49 -44.79
C LEU A 20 24.20 -3.48 -44.41
N SER A 21 23.85 -2.22 -44.11
CA SER A 21 24.82 -1.28 -43.54
C SER A 21 25.10 -1.58 -42.06
N ARG A 22 26.25 -2.23 -41.82
CA ARG A 22 26.76 -2.82 -40.58
C ARG A 22 26.95 -1.85 -39.38
N LYS A 23 26.45 -0.61 -39.44
CA LYS A 23 26.63 0.43 -38.41
C LYS A 23 25.50 0.49 -37.36
N TRP A 24 24.37 -0.18 -37.59
CA TRP A 24 23.22 -0.14 -36.65
C TRP A 24 23.21 -1.27 -35.62
N ILE A 25 24.05 -2.30 -35.78
CA ILE A 25 24.06 -3.47 -34.87
C ILE A 25 24.51 -3.07 -33.45
N VAL A 26 25.40 -2.08 -33.31
CA VAL A 26 25.84 -1.58 -31.99
C VAL A 26 24.76 -0.70 -31.33
N ALA A 27 23.89 -0.06 -32.10
CA ALA A 27 22.79 0.76 -31.57
C ALA A 27 21.64 -0.08 -30.97
N LEU A 28 21.42 -1.31 -31.46
CA LEU A 28 20.36 -2.19 -30.99
C LEU A 28 20.63 -2.84 -29.61
N ALA A 29 21.90 -3.04 -29.24
CA ALA A 29 22.24 -3.63 -27.94
C ALA A 29 21.95 -2.70 -26.74
N GLY A 30 22.03 -1.37 -26.93
CA GLY A 30 21.71 -0.39 -25.88
C GLY A 30 20.21 -0.25 -25.59
N ILE A 31 19.38 -0.41 -26.63
CA ILE A 31 17.91 -0.30 -26.52
C ILE A 31 17.34 -1.49 -25.74
N GLY A 32 17.90 -2.70 -25.92
CA GLY A 32 17.46 -3.89 -25.18
C GLY A 32 17.67 -3.79 -23.66
N VAL A 33 18.80 -3.23 -23.21
CA VAL A 33 19.08 -3.02 -21.78
C VAL A 33 18.20 -1.92 -21.19
N LEU A 34 17.97 -0.84 -21.93
CA LEU A 34 17.05 0.22 -21.50
C LEU A 34 15.59 -0.28 -21.45
N LEU A 35 15.16 -1.11 -22.40
CA LEU A 35 13.82 -1.72 -22.37
C LEU A 35 13.66 -2.71 -21.19
N LEU A 36 14.68 -3.49 -20.87
CA LEU A 36 14.67 -4.40 -19.71
C LEU A 36 14.70 -3.64 -18.37
N MET A 37 15.43 -2.52 -18.28
CA MET A 37 15.40 -1.64 -17.11
C MET A 37 14.04 -0.94 -16.97
N THR A 38 13.45 -0.47 -18.07
CA THR A 38 12.10 0.12 -18.03
C THR A 38 11.03 -0.92 -17.69
N TRP A 39 11.15 -2.16 -18.18
CA TRP A 39 10.20 -3.22 -17.85
C TRP A 39 10.33 -3.63 -16.36
N SER A 40 11.55 -3.69 -15.83
CA SER A 40 11.77 -3.94 -14.40
C SER A 40 11.23 -2.83 -13.51
N PHE A 41 11.23 -1.58 -13.99
CA PHE A 41 10.73 -0.42 -13.26
C PHE A 41 9.21 -0.21 -13.40
N THR A 42 8.58 -0.71 -14.47
CA THR A 42 7.12 -0.63 -14.68
C THR A 42 6.35 -1.89 -14.29
N LEU A 43 7.03 -3.00 -13.97
CA LEU A 43 6.49 -4.12 -13.19
C LEU A 43 6.47 -3.82 -11.67
N GLY A 44 6.37 -2.54 -11.29
CA GLY A 44 5.76 -2.18 -10.03
C GLY A 44 4.29 -2.55 -10.12
N SER A 45 3.97 -3.80 -9.77
CA SER A 45 2.62 -4.35 -9.73
C SER A 45 1.70 -3.31 -9.11
N SER A 46 0.82 -2.72 -9.92
CA SER A 46 -0.43 -2.16 -9.41
C SER A 46 -1.25 -3.36 -8.97
N ASP A 47 -0.81 -3.97 -7.88
CA ASP A 47 -1.50 -5.01 -7.16
C ASP A 47 -2.71 -4.27 -6.60
N LYS A 48 -3.82 -4.32 -7.35
CA LYS A 48 -5.11 -3.82 -6.88
C LYS A 48 -5.50 -4.76 -5.75
N ASN A 49 -4.90 -4.54 -4.59
CA ASN A 49 -5.13 -5.33 -3.40
C ASN A 49 -6.63 -5.21 -3.13
N PRO A 50 -7.41 -6.32 -3.27
CA PRO A 50 -8.87 -6.25 -3.18
C PRO A 50 -9.33 -5.80 -1.79
N PHE A 51 -8.44 -5.83 -0.81
CA PHE A 51 -8.67 -5.40 0.57
C PHE A 51 -8.42 -3.90 0.80
N LEU A 52 -7.94 -3.15 -0.21
CA LEU A 52 -7.63 -1.73 -0.09
C LEU A 52 -8.81 -0.85 0.40
N PRO A 53 -10.08 -1.10 0.00
CA PRO A 53 -11.21 -0.33 0.49
C PRO A 53 -11.46 -0.46 2.01
N TYR A 54 -10.94 -1.51 2.64
CA TYR A 54 -11.17 -1.82 4.05
C TYR A 54 -10.09 -1.27 4.98
N TYR A 55 -9.05 -0.66 4.43
CA TYR A 55 -7.97 -0.09 5.22
C TYR A 55 -7.89 1.42 5.02
N GLU A 56 -8.17 2.14 6.10
CA GLU A 56 -7.85 3.54 6.25
C GLU A 56 -6.86 3.73 7.38
N ALA A 57 -5.85 4.59 7.14
CA ALA A 57 -4.91 4.98 8.18
C ALA A 57 -5.68 5.56 9.37
N TYR A 58 -5.28 5.16 10.58
CA TYR A 58 -5.97 5.55 11.81
C TYR A 58 -6.10 7.07 11.92
N GLN A 59 -7.31 7.55 12.21
CA GLN A 59 -7.60 8.97 12.40
C GLN A 59 -7.64 9.29 13.89
N PRO A 60 -6.57 9.86 14.47
CA PRO A 60 -6.53 10.15 15.90
C PRO A 60 -7.50 11.27 16.25
N ASN A 61 -8.40 11.01 17.20
CA ASN A 61 -9.23 12.05 17.82
C ASN A 61 -8.50 12.62 19.04
N VAL A 62 -7.52 13.48 18.79
CA VAL A 62 -6.72 14.15 19.82
C VAL A 62 -7.06 15.63 19.86
N ASN A 63 -7.18 16.19 21.06
CA ASN A 63 -7.37 17.63 21.23
C ASN A 63 -6.03 18.35 21.01
N PRO A 64 -5.87 19.21 19.98
CA PRO A 64 -4.61 19.88 19.70
C PRO A 64 -4.10 20.75 20.85
N GLN A 65 -5.00 21.31 21.66
CA GLN A 65 -4.63 22.15 22.81
C GLN A 65 -4.04 21.36 23.98
N SER A 66 -4.29 20.04 24.05
CA SER A 66 -3.71 19.19 25.09
C SER A 66 -2.38 18.56 24.70
N LEU A 67 -1.92 18.73 23.46
CA LEU A 67 -0.68 18.13 22.98
C LEU A 67 0.53 18.95 23.41
N THR A 68 1.58 18.25 23.82
CA THR A 68 2.92 18.84 23.91
C THR A 68 3.43 19.21 22.51
N PRO A 69 4.41 20.12 22.38
CA PRO A 69 5.01 20.43 21.08
C PRO A 69 5.55 19.20 20.34
N TRP A 70 6.08 18.22 21.08
CA TRP A 70 6.59 16.99 20.49
C TRP A 70 5.47 16.09 19.94
N GLU A 71 4.38 15.93 20.68
CA GLU A 71 3.18 15.19 20.23
C GLU A 71 2.50 15.88 19.04
N GLY A 72 2.44 17.21 19.05
CA GLY A 72 1.94 18.01 17.94
C GLY A 72 2.74 17.80 16.65
N GLU A 73 4.06 17.72 16.76
CA GLU A 73 4.94 17.42 15.62
C GLU A 73 4.73 15.99 15.09
N ILE A 74 4.59 15.00 15.99
CA ILE A 74 4.26 13.62 15.59
C ILE A 74 2.95 13.60 14.82
N LEU A 75 1.91 14.24 15.37
CA LEU A 75 0.60 14.33 14.74
C LEU A 75 0.66 15.00 13.37
N ASN A 76 1.38 16.12 13.26
CA ASN A 76 1.53 16.85 12.00
C ASN A 76 2.18 15.98 10.92
N ARG A 77 3.28 15.29 11.24
CA ARG A 77 3.96 14.40 10.30
C ARG A 77 3.08 13.24 9.87
N TYR A 78 2.37 12.63 10.82
CA TYR A 78 1.45 11.55 10.54
C TYR A 78 0.29 11.98 9.62
N GLN A 79 -0.33 13.13 9.90
CA GLN A 79 -1.42 13.69 9.08
C GLN A 79 -0.94 14.10 7.68
N ASN A 80 0.31 14.54 7.54
CA ASN A 80 0.94 14.84 6.26
C ASN A 80 1.45 13.58 5.52
N GLN A 81 1.12 12.38 6.01
CA GLN A 81 1.55 11.09 5.43
C GLN A 81 3.08 10.92 5.37
N GLU A 82 3.82 11.66 6.20
CA GLU A 82 5.26 11.49 6.38
C GLU A 82 5.54 10.27 7.29
N TYR A 83 4.95 9.12 6.97
CA TYR A 83 4.89 7.93 7.83
C TYR A 83 6.27 7.48 8.29
N ARG A 84 7.27 7.42 7.40
CA ARG A 84 8.65 7.13 7.78
C ARG A 84 9.21 8.02 8.90
N ARG A 85 8.95 9.33 8.84
CA ARG A 85 9.45 10.28 9.85
C ARG A 85 8.61 10.20 11.12
N ALA A 86 7.29 10.08 10.97
CA ALA A 86 6.38 9.86 12.09
C ALA A 86 6.75 8.58 12.86
N MET A 87 7.10 7.49 12.17
CA MET A 87 7.49 6.20 12.74
C MET A 87 8.63 6.35 13.74
N TRP A 88 9.73 7.00 13.34
CA TRP A 88 10.89 7.18 14.20
C TRP A 88 10.55 7.94 15.49
N MET A 89 9.69 8.96 15.39
CA MET A 89 9.26 9.72 16.56
C MET A 89 8.27 8.93 17.43
N LEU A 90 7.36 8.20 16.81
CA LEU A 90 6.35 7.36 17.46
C LEU A 90 6.98 6.19 18.21
N GLU A 91 8.01 5.54 17.67
CA GLU A 91 8.76 4.47 18.35
C GLU A 91 9.31 4.97 19.68
N SER A 92 10.05 6.09 19.65
CA SER A 92 10.58 6.70 20.88
C SER A 92 9.50 7.20 21.84
N TYR A 93 8.37 7.67 21.32
CA TYR A 93 7.23 8.10 22.14
C TYR A 93 6.56 6.92 22.84
N CYS A 94 6.27 5.85 22.11
CA CYS A 94 5.52 4.69 22.58
C CYS A 94 6.31 3.73 23.49
N GLU A 95 7.64 3.84 23.52
CA GLU A 95 8.49 3.16 24.52
C GLU A 95 8.21 3.64 25.96
N LYS A 96 7.63 4.84 26.12
CA LYS A 96 7.35 5.40 27.44
C LYS A 96 6.11 4.74 28.06
N PRO A 97 6.13 4.41 29.38
CA PRO A 97 5.01 3.72 30.03
C PRO A 97 3.65 4.42 29.91
N HIS A 98 3.65 5.75 29.77
CA HIS A 98 2.46 6.58 29.73
C HIS A 98 2.07 7.05 28.32
N ALA A 99 2.65 6.45 27.27
CA ALA A 99 2.25 6.76 25.92
C ALA A 99 0.76 6.51 25.72
N SER A 100 0.06 7.52 25.18
CA SER A 100 -1.38 7.44 24.96
C SER A 100 -1.74 6.33 23.98
N ILE A 101 -2.99 5.87 24.05
CA ILE A 101 -3.48 4.78 23.21
C ILE A 101 -3.60 5.23 21.75
N GLU A 102 -3.95 6.49 21.53
CA GLU A 102 -4.05 7.13 20.22
C GLU A 102 -2.69 7.08 19.48
N PHE A 103 -1.61 7.43 20.16
CA PHE A 103 -0.26 7.34 19.58
C PHE A 103 0.18 5.90 19.31
N LYS A 104 -0.28 4.93 20.12
CA LYS A 104 -0.05 3.50 19.82
C LYS A 104 -0.77 3.07 18.53
N PHE A 105 -2.03 3.47 18.35
CA PHE A 105 -2.75 3.23 17.10
C PHE A 105 -2.07 3.90 15.90
N MET A 106 -1.61 5.14 16.04
CA MET A 106 -0.83 5.82 15.01
C MET A 106 0.45 5.06 14.66
N LEU A 107 1.18 4.53 15.66
CA LEU A 107 2.38 3.74 15.42
C LEU A 107 2.07 2.45 14.65
N GLY A 108 1.06 1.69 15.07
CA GLY A 108 0.63 0.49 14.36
C GLY A 108 0.18 0.79 12.92
N SER A 109 -0.56 1.88 12.71
CA SER A 109 -0.98 2.31 11.37
C SER A 109 0.22 2.71 10.52
N THR A 110 1.16 3.47 11.09
CA THR A 110 2.42 3.85 10.43
C THR A 110 3.23 2.63 10.01
N TYR A 111 3.26 1.58 10.84
CA TYR A 111 3.89 0.32 10.46
C TYR A 111 3.20 -0.36 9.28
N LEU A 112 1.86 -0.30 9.18
CA LEU A 112 1.15 -0.84 8.01
C LEU A 112 1.48 -0.05 6.74
N GLU A 113 1.55 1.27 6.81
CA GLU A 113 1.91 2.15 5.68
C GLU A 113 3.33 1.89 5.18
N GLU A 114 4.29 1.70 6.08
CA GLU A 114 5.69 1.41 5.73
C GLU A 114 5.94 -0.09 5.43
N GLY A 115 4.87 -0.90 5.33
CA GLY A 115 4.95 -2.33 5.03
C GLY A 115 5.61 -3.18 6.13
N ARG A 116 5.74 -2.64 7.35
CA ARG A 116 6.29 -3.30 8.54
C ARG A 116 5.22 -4.15 9.24
N ILE A 117 4.63 -5.09 8.50
CA ILE A 117 3.41 -5.81 8.91
C ILE A 117 3.58 -6.55 10.25
N GLN A 118 4.73 -7.17 10.50
CA GLN A 118 4.97 -7.89 11.76
C GLN A 118 5.00 -6.95 12.98
N LEU A 119 5.60 -5.76 12.84
CA LEU A 119 5.62 -4.76 13.92
C LEU A 119 4.22 -4.19 14.18
N ALA A 120 3.41 -4.02 13.13
CA ALA A 120 2.00 -3.63 13.29
C ALA A 120 1.22 -4.67 14.10
N ILE A 121 1.39 -5.97 13.80
CA ILE A 121 0.76 -7.06 14.57
C ILE A 121 1.17 -7.02 16.04
N GLU A 122 2.47 -6.87 16.31
CA GLU A 122 2.99 -6.78 17.67
C GLU A 122 2.46 -5.55 18.43
N ASN A 123 2.32 -4.43 17.74
CA ASN A 123 1.78 -3.19 18.30
C ASN A 123 0.28 -3.28 18.62
N PHE A 124 -0.54 -3.83 17.71
CA PHE A 124 -2.00 -3.91 17.89
C PHE A 124 -2.44 -5.03 18.83
N THR A 125 -1.70 -6.14 18.90
CA THR A 125 -2.02 -7.29 19.76
C THR A 125 -2.34 -6.90 21.21
N PRO A 126 -1.52 -6.11 21.94
CA PRO A 126 -1.86 -5.71 23.31
C PRO A 126 -3.11 -4.82 23.39
N LEU A 127 -3.45 -4.07 22.34
CA LEU A 127 -4.63 -3.20 22.34
C LEU A 127 -5.93 -4.00 22.35
N THR A 128 -5.92 -5.22 21.78
CA THR A 128 -7.07 -6.16 21.82
C THR A 128 -7.38 -6.69 23.22
N LYS A 129 -6.47 -6.48 24.19
CA LYS A 129 -6.62 -6.95 25.58
C LYS A 129 -7.05 -5.83 26.53
N ILE A 130 -7.19 -4.61 26.03
CA ILE A 130 -7.59 -3.47 26.85
C ILE A 130 -9.07 -3.65 27.25
N PRO A 131 -9.44 -3.41 28.54
CA PRO A 131 -10.82 -3.61 29.00
C PRO A 131 -11.87 -2.74 28.28
N SER A 132 -11.48 -1.53 27.86
CA SER A 132 -12.34 -0.63 27.11
C SER A 132 -12.83 -1.29 25.81
N LYS A 133 -14.15 -1.48 25.69
CA LYS A 133 -14.80 -2.12 24.53
C LYS A 133 -14.42 -1.44 23.23
N SER A 134 -14.53 -0.12 23.15
CA SER A 134 -14.20 0.66 21.95
C SER A 134 -12.74 0.47 21.52
N ILE A 135 -11.81 0.57 22.47
CA ILE A 135 -10.37 0.42 22.20
C ILE A 135 -10.05 -1.00 21.74
N ARG A 136 -10.63 -2.00 22.41
CA ARG A 136 -10.46 -3.40 22.02
C ARG A 136 -10.96 -3.64 20.59
N GLN A 137 -12.14 -3.13 20.24
CA GLN A 137 -12.72 -3.28 18.91
C GLN A 137 -11.87 -2.64 17.83
N HIS A 138 -11.37 -1.42 18.06
CA HIS A 138 -10.40 -0.79 17.15
C HIS A 138 -9.13 -1.64 17.03
N GLY A 139 -8.60 -2.13 18.16
CA GLY A 139 -7.43 -3.02 18.17
C GLY A 139 -7.65 -4.30 17.35
N LEU A 140 -8.83 -4.92 17.48
CA LEU A 140 -9.19 -6.13 16.73
C LEU A 140 -9.27 -5.84 15.23
N TRP A 141 -9.89 -4.73 14.84
CA TRP A 141 -10.02 -4.32 13.44
C TRP A 141 -8.66 -4.12 12.77
N TYR A 142 -7.80 -3.28 13.35
CA TYR A 142 -6.48 -3.03 12.79
C TYR A 142 -5.56 -4.26 12.83
N LEU A 143 -5.70 -5.12 13.85
CA LEU A 143 -4.98 -6.39 13.90
C LEU A 143 -5.45 -7.37 12.81
N ALA A 144 -6.76 -7.45 12.54
CA ALA A 144 -7.29 -8.25 11.46
C ALA A 144 -6.73 -7.79 10.10
N ILE A 145 -6.75 -6.49 9.82
CA ILE A 145 -6.15 -5.91 8.61
C ILE A 145 -4.66 -6.24 8.50
N ALA A 146 -3.91 -6.17 9.60
CA ALA A 146 -2.50 -6.54 9.61
C ALA A 146 -2.29 -8.03 9.23
N TYR A 147 -3.17 -8.92 9.70
CA TYR A 147 -3.13 -10.34 9.32
C TYR A 147 -3.54 -10.59 7.87
N VAL A 148 -4.53 -9.85 7.34
CA VAL A 148 -4.88 -9.87 5.90
C VAL A 148 -3.66 -9.46 5.07
N LYS A 149 -3.02 -8.33 5.40
CA LYS A 149 -1.80 -7.86 4.70
C LYS A 149 -0.62 -8.82 4.84
N LYS A 150 -0.57 -9.63 5.90
CA LYS A 150 0.42 -10.70 6.08
C LYS A 150 0.11 -11.96 5.24
N GLY A 151 -1.10 -12.09 4.71
CA GLY A 151 -1.60 -13.30 4.06
C GLY A 151 -2.03 -14.41 5.03
N ASN A 152 -2.24 -14.07 6.32
CA ASN A 152 -2.73 -15.04 7.31
C ASN A 152 -4.25 -14.91 7.46
N HIS A 153 -4.97 -15.46 6.50
CA HIS A 153 -6.42 -15.32 6.41
C HIS A 153 -7.15 -16.01 7.57
N LEU A 154 -6.64 -17.15 8.05
CA LEU A 154 -7.21 -17.87 9.19
C LEU A 154 -7.26 -16.99 10.46
N LYS A 155 -6.16 -16.30 10.79
CA LYS A 155 -6.16 -15.39 11.95
C LYS A 155 -6.98 -14.14 11.70
N ALA A 156 -7.01 -13.63 10.48
CA ALA A 156 -7.86 -12.50 10.16
C ALA A 156 -9.34 -12.88 10.37
N ASP A 157 -9.77 -14.01 9.82
CA ASP A 157 -11.10 -14.57 9.94
C ASP A 157 -11.58 -14.74 11.40
N GLU A 158 -10.73 -15.30 12.27
CA GLU A 158 -11.00 -15.42 13.71
C GLU A 158 -11.29 -14.05 14.37
N LEU A 159 -10.55 -13.00 13.98
CA LEU A 159 -10.72 -11.66 14.53
C LEU A 159 -11.93 -10.95 13.94
N LEU A 160 -12.21 -11.15 12.65
CA LEU A 160 -13.37 -10.57 11.97
C LEU A 160 -14.68 -11.17 12.51
N THR A 161 -14.73 -12.50 12.70
CA THR A 161 -15.88 -13.18 13.33
C THR A 161 -16.22 -12.56 14.68
N ARG A 162 -15.19 -12.32 15.52
CA ARG A 162 -15.39 -11.67 16.81
C ARG A 162 -15.95 -10.26 16.71
N LEU A 163 -15.55 -9.48 15.70
CA LEU A 163 -16.10 -8.14 15.46
C LEU A 163 -17.56 -8.19 15.01
N ILE A 164 -17.90 -9.16 14.17
CA ILE A 164 -19.28 -9.40 13.70
C ILE A 164 -20.17 -9.77 14.89
N ASP A 165 -19.74 -10.73 15.72
CA ASP A 165 -20.49 -11.19 16.90
C ASP A 165 -20.68 -10.10 17.97
N GLU A 166 -19.75 -9.15 18.08
CA GLU A 166 -19.81 -8.07 19.08
C GLU A 166 -20.78 -6.93 18.73
N ASP A 167 -21.38 -6.94 17.53
CA ASP A 167 -22.25 -5.89 16.95
C ASP A 167 -21.66 -4.48 17.18
N CYS A 168 -20.63 -4.17 16.40
CA CYS A 168 -19.78 -3.00 16.56
C CYS A 168 -19.68 -2.18 15.27
N PRO A 169 -19.09 -0.98 15.31
CA PRO A 169 -18.97 -0.14 14.11
C PRO A 169 -18.23 -0.79 12.92
N TYR A 170 -17.51 -1.88 13.16
CA TYR A 170 -16.78 -2.62 12.14
C TYR A 170 -17.53 -3.87 11.63
N SER A 171 -18.69 -4.24 12.18
CA SER A 171 -19.34 -5.53 11.86
C SER A 171 -19.68 -5.71 10.39
N GLU A 172 -20.17 -4.65 9.73
CA GLU A 172 -20.47 -4.67 8.29
C GLU A 172 -19.20 -4.86 7.47
N SER A 173 -18.20 -3.99 7.67
CA SER A 173 -16.90 -4.07 6.99
C SER A 173 -16.17 -5.39 7.27
N ALA A 174 -16.33 -5.95 8.47
CA ALA A 174 -15.75 -7.23 8.84
C ALA A 174 -16.41 -8.39 8.11
N SER A 175 -17.74 -8.37 7.95
CA SER A 175 -18.49 -9.39 7.20
C SER A 175 -18.10 -9.37 5.72
N GLU A 176 -18.01 -8.19 5.13
CA GLU A 176 -17.57 -8.04 3.75
C GLU A 176 -16.13 -8.51 3.55
N LEU A 177 -15.21 -8.06 4.39
CA LEU A 177 -13.80 -8.45 4.33
C LEU A 177 -13.65 -9.97 4.50
N GLN A 178 -14.40 -10.58 5.42
CA GLN A 178 -14.42 -12.03 5.62
C GLN A 178 -14.84 -12.76 4.35
N SER A 179 -15.92 -12.33 3.69
CA SER A 179 -16.39 -12.95 2.44
C SER A 179 -15.35 -12.94 1.31
N LEU A 180 -14.47 -11.93 1.29
CA LEU A 180 -13.37 -11.82 0.33
C LEU A 180 -12.21 -12.76 0.65
N LEU A 181 -12.02 -13.17 1.90
CA LEU A 181 -10.96 -14.11 2.30
C LEU A 181 -11.27 -15.56 1.90
N ASP A 182 -12.55 -15.89 1.73
CA ASP A 182 -13.05 -17.22 1.36
C ASP A 182 -13.01 -17.49 -0.17
N THR A 183 -12.70 -16.47 -0.97
CA THR A 183 -12.70 -16.52 -2.45
C THR A 183 -11.32 -16.89 -3.00
#